data_AF-U6Q398-F1
#
_entry.id   AF-U6Q398-F1
#
_cell.length_a   1.000
_cell.length_b   1.000
_cell.length_c   1.000
_cell.angle_alpha   90.00
_cell.angle_beta   90.00
_cell.angle_gamma   90.00
#
_symmetry.space_group_name_H-M   'P 1'
#
loop_
_entity.id
_entity.type
_entity.pdbx_description
1 polymer ?
#
loop_
_entity_poly.entity_id
_entity_poly.type
_entity_poly.pdbx_seq_one_letter_code
_entity_poly.pdbx_strand_id
1 'polypeptide(L)' 'MMNVDLFLNAEEVHQLTGFKRKTKQIQQLKKMGIPFFINATNRPIVSRSVVDGSAKAKPPKTQGWQPAL' A
#
# COMPACT_ATOMS: atom_id res chain seq x y z
N MET A 1 -17.06 -17.02 3.48
CA MET A 1 -16.05 -16.81 4.53
C MET A 1 -15.26 -15.57 4.15
N MET A 2 -15.26 -14.51 4.99
CA MET A 2 -14.37 -13.37 4.77
C MET A 2 -12.96 -13.78 5.20
N ASN A 3 -12.10 -14.11 4.23
CA ASN A 3 -10.70 -14.37 4.52
C ASN A 3 -10.03 -13.02 4.75
N VAL A 4 -9.71 -12.71 6.00
CA VAL A 4 -9.05 -11.44 6.37
C VAL A 4 -7.55 -11.62 6.19
N ASP A 5 -7.13 -11.84 4.94
CA ASP A 5 -5.71 -11.87 4.62
C ASP A 5 -5.10 -10.49 4.88
N LEU A 6 -3.90 -10.48 5.46
CA LEU A 6 -3.14 -9.26 5.77
C LEU A 6 -2.89 -8.41 4.51
N PHE A 7 -2.78 -9.08 3.35
CA PHE A 7 -2.53 -8.48 2.05
C PHE A 7 -3.70 -8.73 1.10
N LEU A 8 -3.90 -7.79 0.18
CA LEU A 8 -4.84 -7.96 -0.92
C LEU A 8 -4.37 -9.06 -1.87
N ASN A 9 -5.30 -9.91 -2.29
CA ASN A 9 -5.05 -10.89 -3.34
C ASN A 9 -5.06 -10.24 -4.73
N ALA A 10 -4.74 -11.02 -5.77
CA ALA A 10 -4.63 -10.49 -7.13
C ALA A 10 -5.94 -9.92 -7.69
N GLU A 11 -7.08 -10.50 -7.32
CA GLU A 11 -8.40 -10.05 -7.76
C GLU A 11 -8.81 -8.76 -7.04
N GLU A 12 -8.50 -8.65 -5.75
CA GLU A 12 -8.72 -7.41 -4.99
C GLU A 12 -7.85 -6.27 -5.49
N VAL A 13 -6.59 -6.53 -5.82
CA VAL A 13 -5.73 -5.53 -6.48
C VAL A 13 -6.30 -5.15 -7.85
N HIS A 14 -6.87 -6.11 -8.60
CA HIS A 14 -7.53 -5.81 -9.87
C HIS A 14 -8.76 -4.91 -9.68
N GLN A 15 -9.62 -5.20 -8.70
CA GLN A 15 -10.79 -4.39 -8.36
C GLN A 15 -10.38 -3.00 -7.89
N LEU A 16 -9.36 -2.89 -7.03
CA LEU A 16 -8.85 -1.63 -6.49
C LEU A 16 -8.30 -0.71 -7.59
N THR A 17 -7.54 -1.25 -8.55
CA THR A 17 -6.87 -0.42 -9.56
C THR A 17 -7.59 -0.36 -10.91
N GLY A 18 -8.57 -1.25 -11.17
CA GLY A 18 -9.22 -1.42 -12.47
C GLY A 18 -8.34 -2.02 -13.58
N PHE A 19 -7.14 -2.52 -13.25
CA PHE A 19 -6.16 -2.99 -14.24
C PHE A 19 -5.72 -4.42 -13.93
N LYS A 20 -5.55 -5.24 -14.98
CA LYS A 20 -4.96 -6.59 -14.87
C LYS A 20 -3.44 -6.61 -15.07
N ARG A 21 -2.88 -5.61 -15.78
CA ARG A 21 -1.44 -5.52 -16.07
C ARG A 21 -0.68 -4.94 -14.86
N LYS A 22 0.29 -5.69 -14.32
CA LYS A 22 1.09 -5.31 -13.13
C LYS A 22 1.71 -3.91 -13.18
N THR A 23 2.23 -3.51 -14.35
CA THR A 23 2.82 -2.17 -14.54
C THR A 23 1.78 -1.05 -14.42
N LYS A 24 0.56 -1.27 -14.93
CA LYS A 24 -0.56 -0.34 -14.81
C LYS A 24 -1.11 -0.29 -13.39
N GLN A 25 -1.18 -1.43 -12.70
CA GLN A 25 -1.54 -1.50 -11.29
C GLN A 25 -0.57 -0.64 -10.44
N ILE A 26 0.74 -0.81 -10.61
CA ILE A 26 1.77 -0.01 -9.91
C ILE A 26 1.61 1.50 -10.20
N GLN A 27 1.42 1.87 -11.48
CA GLN A 27 1.21 3.28 -11.85
C GLN A 27 -0.06 3.85 -11.20
N GLN A 28 -1.14 3.08 -11.15
CA GLN A 28 -2.39 3.50 -10.54
C GLN A 28 -2.27 3.64 -9.02
N LEU A 29 -1.65 2.68 -8.34
CA LEU A 29 -1.40 2.74 -6.90
C LEU A 29 -0.58 3.99 -6.51
N LYS A 30 0.44 4.33 -7.32
CA LYS A 30 1.20 5.59 -7.16
C LYS A 30 0.31 6.83 -7.30
N LYS A 31 -0.57 6.87 -8.30
CA LYS A 31 -1.53 7.98 -8.51
C LYS A 31 -2.52 8.13 -7.37
N MET A 32 -2.97 7.01 -6.79
CA MET A 32 -3.87 6.99 -5.64
C MET A 32 -3.18 7.38 -4.32
N GLY A 33 -1.85 7.45 -4.30
CA GLY A 33 -1.09 7.70 -3.07
C GLY A 33 -1.14 6.56 -2.06
N ILE A 34 -1.51 5.35 -2.50
CA ILE A 34 -1.58 4.15 -1.66
C ILE A 34 -0.17 3.59 -1.47
N PRO A 35 0.33 3.42 -0.23
CA PRO A 35 1.57 2.70 0.03
C PRO A 35 1.49 1.22 -0.39
N PHE A 36 2.51 0.74 -1.09
CA PHE A 36 2.64 -0.67 -1.50
C PHE A 36 4.10 -1.10 -1.55
N PHE A 37 4.32 -2.42 -1.53
CA PHE A 37 5.62 -3.04 -1.79
C PHE A 37 5.64 -3.69 -3.17
N ILE A 38 6.83 -3.85 -3.75
CA ILE A 38 7.03 -4.63 -4.97
C ILE A 38 7.78 -5.89 -4.59
N ASN A 39 7.22 -7.06 -4.92
CA ASN A 39 7.88 -8.34 -4.66
C ASN A 39 8.86 -8.73 -5.78
N ALA A 40 9.58 -9.84 -5.59
CA ALA A 40 10.53 -10.35 -6.58
C ALA A 40 9.92 -10.62 -7.98
N THR A 41 8.62 -10.88 -8.08
CA THR A 41 7.90 -11.09 -9.35
C THR A 41 7.43 -9.78 -10.03
N ASN A 42 7.81 -8.63 -9.47
CA ASN A 42 7.34 -7.30 -9.86
C ASN A 42 5.81 -7.11 -9.70
N ARG A 43 5.19 -7.80 -8.75
CA ARG A 43 3.78 -7.59 -8.39
C ARG A 43 3.66 -6.65 -7.19
N PRO A 44 2.69 -5.73 -7.19
CA PRO A 44 2.41 -4.92 -6.02
C PRO A 44 1.78 -5.77 -4.92
N ILE A 45 2.28 -5.61 -3.69
CA ILE A 45 1.70 -6.15 -2.46
C ILE A 45 1.13 -4.97 -1.68
N VAL A 46 -0.18 -5.00 -1.42
CA VAL A 46 -0.91 -3.95 -0.70
C VAL A 46 -1.47 -4.56 0.58
N SER A 47 -1.19 -3.95 1.73
CA SER A 47 -1.78 -4.36 2.99
C SER A 47 -3.24 -3.91 3.08
N ARG A 48 -4.12 -4.77 3.59
CA ARG A 48 -5.56 -4.46 3.68
C ARG A 48 -5.85 -3.22 4.55
N SER A 49 -5.09 -3.04 5.64
CA SER A 49 -5.19 -1.90 6.55
C SER A 49 -5.01 -0.52 5.88
N VAL A 50 -4.31 -0.47 4.75
CA VAL A 50 -4.10 0.77 3.99
C VAL A 50 -5.38 1.19 3.26
N VAL A 51 -6.20 0.23 2.84
CA VAL A 51 -7.44 0.49 2.10
C VAL A 51 -8.60 0.74 3.04
N ASP A 52 -8.66 0.03 4.18
CA ASP A 52 -9.73 0.18 5.18
C ASP A 52 -9.67 1.51 5.97
N GLY A 53 -8.73 2.41 5.65
CA GLY A 53 -8.55 3.69 6.34
C GLY A 53 -8.04 3.57 7.78
N SER A 54 -7.70 2.36 8.25
CA SER A 54 -7.18 2.08 9.58
C SER A 54 -5.67 2.35 9.70
N ALA A 55 -4.97 2.51 8.56
CA ALA A 55 -3.62 3.04 8.51
C ALA A 55 -3.63 4.51 8.96
N LYS A 56 -3.47 4.74 10.28
CA LYS A 56 -3.21 6.07 10.83
C LYS A 56 -2.07 6.70 10.04
N ALA A 57 -2.29 7.89 9.48
CA ALA A 57 -1.25 8.68 8.87
C ALA A 57 -0.06 8.71 9.83
N LYS A 58 1.12 8.25 9.37
CA LYS A 58 2.34 8.31 10.20
C LYS A 58 2.45 9.77 10.65
N PRO A 59 2.55 10.05 11.97
CA PRO A 59 2.84 11.41 12.40
C PRO A 59 4.11 11.86 11.68
N PRO A 60 4.17 13.13 11.24
CA PRO A 60 5.36 13.66 10.60
C PRO A 60 6.56 13.30 11.47
N LYS A 61 7.66 12.83 10.84
CA LYS A 61 8.89 12.46 11.55
C LYS A 61 9.26 13.63 12.45
N THR A 62 9.03 13.51 13.75
CA THR A 62 9.48 14.48 14.73
C THR A 62 10.98 14.58 14.56
N GLN A 63 11.47 15.80 14.36
CA GLN A 63 12.89 16.10 14.21
C GLN A 63 13.67 15.30 15.26
N GLY A 64 14.65 14.53 14.79
CA GLY A 64 15.50 13.74 15.66
C GLY A 64 16.08 14.62 16.76
N TRP A 65 16.17 14.06 17.96
CA TRP A 65 16.72 14.70 19.15
C TRP A 65 17.98 15.51 18.80
N GLN A 66 17.95 16.82 19.06
CA GLN A 66 19.12 17.69 18.98
C GLN A 66 19.57 17.97 20.42
N PRO A 67 20.81 17.62 20.81
CA PRO A 67 21.35 18.04 22.10
C PRO A 67 21.48 19.56 22.14
N ALA A 68 21.05 20.17 23.24
CA ALA A 68 21.37 21.55 23.53
C ALA A 68 22.87 21.66 23.84
N LEU A 69 23.56 22.54 23.10
CA LEU A 69 24.90 23.01 23.43
C LEU A 69 24.80 24.16 24.44
#